data_AF-A0A4R9XFA3-F1
#
_entry.id   AF-A0A4R9XFA3-F1
#
_cell.length_a   1.000
_cell.length_b   1.000
_cell.length_c   1.000
_cell.angle_alpha   90.00
_cell.angle_beta   90.00
_cell.angle_gamma   90.00
#
_symmetry.space_group_name_H-M   'P 1'
#
loop_
_entity.id
_entity.type
_entity.pdbx_description
1 polymer ?
#
loop_
_entity_poly.entity_id
_entity_poly.type
_entity_poly.pdbx_seq_one_letter_code
_entity_poly.pdbx_strand_id
1 'polypeptide(L)'
;MQAISDAVASAESEEIAVASALAVLRLRLGWNADSEARTEVITHFGPVALVLFQAAEPPEDEPATNIGEALAIFEHWYAESRGSPFWLLFEHQIVDTPLVDF
;
A
#
# COMPACT_ATOMS: atom_id res chain seq x y z
N MET A 1 -3.23 7.32 2.25
CA MET A 1 -3.27 7.23 0.78
C MET A 1 -2.48 8.35 0.12
N GLN A 2 -2.70 9.63 0.48
CA GLN A 2 -1.95 10.76 -0.11
C GLN A 2 -0.42 10.57 -0.14
N ALA A 3 0.22 10.19 0.96
CA ALA A 3 1.68 9.96 0.99
C ALA A 3 2.16 8.85 0.03
N ILE A 4 1.32 7.85 -0.28
CA ILE A 4 1.64 6.79 -1.26
C ILE A 4 1.51 7.37 -2.67
N SER A 5 0.44 8.11 -2.95
CA SER A 5 0.22 8.80 -4.22
C SER A 5 1.34 9.80 -4.53
N ASP A 6 1.79 10.58 -3.54
CA ASP A 6 2.87 11.56 -3.71
C ASP A 6 4.20 10.86 -4.04
N ALA A 7 4.52 9.77 -3.32
CA ALA A 7 5.72 8.99 -3.58
C ALA A 7 5.72 8.38 -4.99
N VAL A 8 4.57 7.86 -5.41
CA VAL A 8 4.36 7.29 -6.75
C VAL A 8 4.48 8.36 -7.83
N ALA A 9 3.86 9.54 -7.65
CA ALA A 9 3.91 10.63 -8.62
C ALA A 9 5.33 11.21 -8.80
N SER A 10 6.20 11.10 -7.79
CA SER A 10 7.60 11.52 -7.88
C SER A 10 8.55 10.48 -8.49
N ALA A 11 8.05 9.28 -8.80
CA ALA A 11 8.89 8.19 -9.28
C ALA A 11 9.26 8.36 -10.76
N GLU A 12 10.49 7.99 -11.10
CA GLU A 12 11.01 8.10 -12.47
C GLU A 12 10.66 6.88 -13.34
N SER A 13 10.18 5.79 -12.72
CA SER A 13 9.80 4.56 -13.40
C SER A 13 8.77 3.77 -12.60
N GLU A 14 8.09 2.84 -13.27
CA GLU A 14 7.13 1.93 -12.63
C GLU A 14 7.76 1.14 -11.47
N GLU A 15 8.98 0.65 -11.64
CA GLU A 15 9.70 -0.10 -10.60
C GLU A 15 9.99 0.77 -9.37
N ILE A 16 10.44 2.02 -9.59
CA ILE A 16 10.68 2.98 -8.52
C ILE A 16 9.38 3.39 -7.83
N ALA A 17 8.29 3.53 -8.60
CA ALA A 17 6.97 3.87 -8.08
C ALA A 17 6.44 2.79 -7.15
N VAL A 18 6.49 1.53 -7.60
CA VAL A 18 6.10 0.37 -6.80
C VAL A 18 6.97 0.26 -5.55
N ALA A 19 8.30 0.33 -5.68
CA ALA A 19 9.20 0.25 -4.53
C ALA A 19 8.93 1.36 -3.49
N SER A 20 8.72 2.59 -3.96
CA SER A 20 8.45 3.76 -3.11
C SER A 20 7.09 3.65 -2.41
N ALA A 21 6.05 3.23 -3.13
CA ALA A 21 4.72 2.98 -2.56
C ALA A 21 4.78 1.93 -1.44
N LEU A 22 5.49 0.83 -1.69
CA LEU A 22 5.64 -0.27 -0.73
C LEU A 22 6.48 0.14 0.48
N ALA A 23 7.50 0.99 0.30
CA ALA A 23 8.28 1.55 1.40
C ALA A 23 7.42 2.46 2.30
N VAL A 24 6.64 3.37 1.70
CA VAL A 24 5.69 4.23 2.44
C VAL A 24 4.64 3.38 3.14
N LEU A 25 4.14 2.32 2.50
CA LEU A 25 3.17 1.42 3.10
C LEU A 25 3.73 0.73 4.36
N ARG A 26 4.93 0.14 4.27
CA ARG A 26 5.63 -0.47 5.42
C ARG A 26 5.79 0.52 6.56
N LEU A 27 6.25 1.74 6.25
CA LEU A 27 6.44 2.80 7.25
C LEU A 27 5.13 3.16 7.96
N ARG A 28 4.05 3.34 7.21
CA ARG A 28 2.73 3.69 7.77
C ARG A 28 2.14 2.58 8.64
N LEU A 29 2.46 1.32 8.34
CA LEU A 29 2.01 0.16 9.10
C LEU A 29 2.96 -0.21 10.26
N GLY A 30 4.06 0.52 10.43
CA GLY A 30 5.08 0.22 11.46
C GLY A 30 5.80 -1.11 11.23
N TRP A 31 5.87 -1.58 9.99
CA TRP A 31 6.49 -2.87 9.66
C TRP A 31 8.01 -2.71 9.53
N ASN A 32 8.71 -2.92 10.65
CA ASN A 32 10.17 -2.79 10.73
C ASN A 32 10.93 -4.09 10.39
N ALA A 33 10.23 -5.21 10.25
CA ALA A 33 10.82 -6.50 9.91
C ALA A 33 9.94 -7.22 8.88
N ASP A 34 10.58 -7.92 7.95
CA ASP A 34 9.86 -8.75 7.00
C ASP A 34 9.33 -10.01 7.69
N SER A 35 8.10 -10.38 7.35
CA SER A 35 7.52 -11.68 7.66
C SER A 35 6.84 -12.19 6.39
N GLU A 36 6.68 -13.50 6.25
CA GLU A 36 6.05 -14.10 5.06
C GLU A 36 4.68 -13.47 4.77
N ALA A 37 3.86 -13.29 5.80
CA ALA A 37 2.57 -12.62 5.69
C ALA A 37 2.66 -11.15 5.23
N ARG A 38 3.68 -10.40 5.67
CA ARG A 38 3.90 -9.00 5.25
C ARG A 38 4.41 -8.93 3.81
N THR A 39 5.33 -9.82 3.44
CA THR A 39 5.84 -9.93 2.07
C THR A 39 4.69 -10.23 1.10
N GLU A 40 3.81 -11.16 1.46
CA GLU A 40 2.64 -11.50 0.66
C GLU A 40 1.72 -10.28 0.43
N VAL A 41 1.41 -9.52 1.49
CA VAL A 41 0.59 -8.29 1.37
C VAL A 41 1.24 -7.27 0.45
N ILE A 42 2.56 -7.10 0.55
CA ILE A 42 3.33 -6.15 -0.25
C ILE A 42 3.36 -6.58 -1.72
N THR A 43 3.50 -7.88 -1.99
CA THR A 43 3.39 -8.43 -3.35
C THR A 43 2.02 -8.16 -3.96
N HIS A 44 0.95 -8.41 -3.20
CA HIS A 44 -0.42 -8.16 -3.67
C HIS A 44 -0.78 -6.67 -3.79
N PHE A 45 -0.09 -5.79 -3.05
CA PHE A 45 -0.27 -4.34 -3.17
C PHE A 45 0.49 -3.73 -4.37
N GLY A 46 1.49 -4.42 -4.91
CA GLY A 46 2.28 -3.96 -6.07
C GLY A 46 1.44 -3.49 -7.26
N PRO A 47 0.43 -4.25 -7.72
CA PRO A 47 -0.48 -3.82 -8.79
C PRO A 47 -1.24 -2.53 -8.49
N VAL A 48 -1.61 -2.28 -7.23
CA VAL A 48 -2.27 -1.03 -6.83
C VAL A 48 -1.31 0.16 -6.99
N ALA A 49 -0.05 -0.02 -6.59
CA ALA A 49 0.98 1.01 -6.74
C ALA A 49 1.26 1.32 -8.22
N LEU A 50 1.27 0.30 -9.09
CA LEU A 50 1.42 0.46 -10.53
C LEU A 50 0.25 1.24 -11.14
N VAL A 51 -0.98 0.88 -10.78
CA VAL A 51 -2.19 1.58 -11.23
C VAL A 51 -2.21 3.04 -10.78
N LEU A 52 -1.74 3.33 -9.56
CA LEU A 52 -1.58 4.71 -9.08
C LEU A 52 -0.56 5.51 -9.89
N PHE A 53 0.52 4.86 -10.34
CA PHE A 53 1.55 5.50 -11.17
C PHE A 53 1.01 5.84 -12.55
N GLN A 54 0.38 4.87 -13.21
CA GLN A 54 -0.23 5.05 -14.53
C GLN A 54 -1.36 6.08 -14.50
N ALA A 55 -2.09 6.19 -13.38
CA ALA A 55 -3.12 7.21 -13.22
C ALA A 55 -2.57 8.62 -12.97
N ALA A 56 -1.30 8.77 -12.54
CA ALA A 56 -0.66 10.06 -12.32
C ALA A 56 -0.27 10.73 -13.66
N GLU A 57 0.16 9.94 -14.63
CA GLU A 57 0.44 10.36 -16.01
C GLU A 57 -0.27 9.42 -17.00
N PRO A 58 -1.60 9.56 -17.17
CA PRO A 58 -2.35 8.71 -18.08
C PRO A 58 -1.88 8.95 -19.54
N PRO A 59 -1.62 7.88 -20.32
CA PRO A 59 -1.37 8.03 -21.74
C PRO A 59 -2.57 8.71 -22.41
N GLU A 60 -2.32 9.65 -23.33
CA GLU A 60 -3.39 10.42 -24.00
C GLU A 60 -4.41 9.53 -24.74
N ASP A 61 -4.00 8.32 -25.15
CA ASP A 61 -4.80 7.37 -25.93
C ASP A 61 -5.29 6.13 -25.16
N GLU A 62 -5.00 6.02 -23.86
CA GLU A 62 -5.44 4.88 -23.04
C GLU A 62 -6.64 5.20 -22.15
N PRO A 63 -7.53 4.21 -21.90
CA PRO A 63 -8.62 4.38 -20.96
C PRO A 63 -8.08 4.68 -19.56
N ALA A 64 -8.70 5.62 -18.87
CA ALA A 64 -8.30 6.03 -17.53
C ALA A 64 -8.17 4.83 -16.59
N THR A 65 -7.01 4.70 -15.93
CA THR A 65 -6.74 3.59 -15.01
C THR A 65 -7.70 3.62 -13.81
N ASN A 66 -8.38 2.50 -13.57
CA ASN A 66 -9.38 2.42 -12.51
C ASN A 66 -8.73 2.07 -11.16
N ILE A 67 -8.24 3.10 -10.46
CA ILE A 67 -7.66 2.96 -9.11
C ILE A 67 -8.64 2.27 -8.16
N GLY A 68 -9.93 2.58 -8.24
CA GLY A 68 -10.95 2.02 -7.36
C GLY A 68 -11.10 0.51 -7.50
N GLU A 69 -11.01 -0.01 -8.73
CA GLU A 69 -11.06 -1.44 -9.00
C GLU A 69 -9.82 -2.17 -8.50
N ALA A 70 -8.62 -1.62 -8.73
CA ALA A 70 -7.38 -2.22 -8.22
C ALA A 70 -7.38 -2.30 -6.69
N LEU A 71 -7.84 -1.24 -6.01
CA LEU A 71 -8.01 -1.23 -4.56
C LEU A 71 -9.05 -2.25 -4.10
N ALA A 72 -10.18 -2.38 -4.79
CA ALA A 72 -11.22 -3.34 -4.43
C ALA A 72 -10.75 -4.80 -4.58
N ILE A 73 -9.98 -5.11 -5.63
CA ILE A 73 -9.39 -6.44 -5.83
C ILE A 73 -8.41 -6.77 -4.70
N PHE A 74 -7.53 -5.84 -4.36
CA PHE A 74 -6.59 -6.00 -3.25
C PHE A 74 -7.30 -6.19 -1.92
N GLU A 75 -8.30 -5.34 -1.63
CA GLU A 75 -9.06 -5.40 -0.39
C GLU A 75 -9.81 -6.72 -0.24
N HIS A 76 -10.42 -7.19 -1.33
CA HIS A 76 -11.13 -8.46 -1.35
C HIS A 76 -10.19 -9.63 -1.04
N TRP A 77 -9.03 -9.69 -1.69
CA TRP A 77 -8.01 -10.69 -1.42
C TRP A 77 -7.53 -10.64 0.05
N TYR A 78 -7.29 -9.45 0.59
CA TYR A 78 -6.84 -9.32 1.97
C TYR A 78 -7.91 -9.80 2.96
N ALA A 79 -9.17 -9.42 2.73
CA ALA A 79 -10.29 -9.85 3.56
C ALA A 79 -10.52 -11.36 3.52
N GLU A 80 -10.41 -12.00 2.35
CA GLU A 80 -10.51 -13.46 2.23
C GLU A 80 -9.36 -14.18 2.92
N SER A 81 -8.13 -13.67 2.78
CA SER A 81 -6.93 -14.30 3.34
C SER A 81 -6.74 -14.09 4.84
N ARG A 82 -7.20 -12.95 5.39
CA ARG A 82 -6.99 -12.56 6.80
C ARG A 82 -8.27 -12.50 7.63
N GLY A 83 -9.44 -12.54 7.01
CA GLY A 83 -10.74 -12.47 7.69
C GLY A 83 -11.10 -11.06 8.19
N SER A 84 -10.35 -10.03 7.80
CA SER A 84 -10.59 -8.64 8.20
C SER A 84 -10.23 -7.67 7.06
N PRO A 85 -10.86 -6.48 7.01
CA PRO A 85 -10.47 -5.43 6.06
C PRO A 85 -9.02 -4.99 6.27
N PHE A 86 -8.30 -4.72 5.19
CA PHE A 86 -6.93 -4.21 5.26
C PHE A 86 -6.88 -2.85 5.95
N TRP A 87 -7.90 -2.02 5.72
CA TRP A 87 -7.96 -0.66 6.25
C TRP A 87 -7.92 -0.60 7.77
N LEU A 88 -8.36 -1.66 8.47
CA LEU A 88 -8.26 -1.75 9.93
C LEU A 88 -6.82 -1.66 10.42
N LEU A 89 -5.83 -2.11 9.63
CA LEU A 89 -4.42 -1.98 10.01
C LEU A 89 -3.99 -0.51 10.23
N PHE A 90 -4.66 0.45 9.60
CA PHE A 90 -4.39 1.88 9.79
C PHE A 90 -5.14 2.48 10.99
N GLU A 91 -6.16 1.82 11.50
CA GLU A 91 -6.94 2.27 12.66
C GLU A 91 -6.27 1.91 13.99
N HIS A 92 -5.47 0.83 13.99
CA HIS A 92 -4.66 0.46 15.14
C HIS A 92 -3.51 1.44 15.34
N GLN A 93 -3.76 2.54 16.06
CA GLN A 93 -2.70 3.31 16.70
C GLN A 93 -1.91 2.37 17.62
N ILE A 94 -0.59 2.38 17.46
CA ILE A 94 0.34 1.79 18.43
C ILE A 94 0.00 2.43 19.79
N VAL A 95 -0.59 1.63 20.69
CA VAL A 95 -0.66 2.02 22.10
C VAL A 95 0.77 1.90 22.58
N ASP A 96 1.49 3.02 22.64
CA ASP A 96 2.73 3.13 23.43
C ASP A 96 2.33 2.84 24.87
N THR A 97 2.39 1.56 25.27
CA THR A 97 2.29 1.21 26.68
C THR A 97 3.45 1.90 27.39
N PRO A 98 3.19 2.80 28.35
CA PRO A 98 4.27 3.44 29.08
C PRO A 98 5.04 2.35 29.82
N LEU A 99 6.36 2.29 29.60
CA LEU A 99 7.25 1.52 30.46
C LEU A 99 7.03 2.02 31.90
N VAL A 100 6.38 1.21 32.73
CA VAL A 100 6.35 1.44 34.17
C VAL A 100 7.70 0.98 34.69
N ASP A 101 8.55 1.92 35.10
CA ASP A 101 9.73 1.62 35.91
C ASP A 101 9.24 1.06 37.27
N PHE A 102 9.64 -0.17 37.59
CA PHE A 102 9.45 -0.79 38.91
C PHE A 102 10.80 -0.97 39.61
#